data_AF-A0A9D1L6J2-F1
#
_entry.id   AF-A0A9D1L6J2-F1
#
_cell.length_a   1.000
_cell.length_b   1.000
_cell.length_c   1.000
_cell.angle_alpha   90.00
_cell.angle_beta   90.00
_cell.angle_gamma   90.00
#
_symmetry.space_group_name_H-M   'P 1'
#
loop_
_entity.id
_entity.type
_entity.pdbx_description
1 polymer ?
#
loop_
_entity_poly.entity_id
_entity_poly.type
_entity_poly.pdbx_seq_one_letter_code
_entity_poly.pdbx_strand_id
1 'polypeptide(L)'
;MKAIEKIRAAGIVGCGGAGFPTHIKYSGEAQWIIINAVECEPLLRTDRYIMRHNAKEIIAAAEILGKEMKAEHVVIATKAEYEKEIKALEDAIDDLRSNIRIHRLKSFYPAGDEQILVYEVTGKVVQPGGIPKEAGAVVSNVGTVYEISEALKGRAFTHKLFTVTGDVEKPLIVKAPLGTELLSCIKESVPYREGFSFITGGPMMGKVRTFDEAETQVVTKTTSGIIVLPVRSKLEKGSELKISEMLLRAKSSCIQCSFCTELCSRHLMGHPLMPHKIMRKIAFCSDVEDILKEDDVKNAMICSECGICEEYACPMGLQPRKINSMLKRVYRSEGFRFENNSADTGVDPMREYRKIPSRRLAKRLGLEDYYETEIDDIINIDTKIKKVIIPKKQHAGEPAEEVVAEGQKVKCGSLIADCGADRLGARLHASIDGVVSRISKESIEIER
;
A
#
# COMPACT_ATOMS: atom_id res chain seq x y z
N MET A 1 21.47 -11.57 17.97
CA MET A 1 21.05 -10.90 16.71
C MET A 1 20.18 -9.71 17.10
N LYS A 2 20.56 -8.51 16.69
CA LYS A 2 19.79 -7.26 16.94
C LYS A 2 18.44 -7.31 16.23
N ALA A 3 17.47 -6.47 16.62
CA ALA A 3 16.14 -6.49 16.00
C ALA A 3 16.20 -6.25 14.48
N ILE A 4 16.98 -5.27 14.04
CA ILE A 4 17.12 -4.91 12.62
C ILE A 4 17.72 -6.06 11.79
N GLU A 5 18.68 -6.79 12.35
CA GLU A 5 19.27 -7.97 11.70
C GLU A 5 18.24 -9.09 11.53
N LYS A 6 17.38 -9.33 12.54
CA LYS A 6 16.28 -10.29 12.43
C LYS A 6 15.26 -9.87 11.36
N ILE A 7 14.92 -8.58 11.30
CA ILE A 7 14.01 -8.02 10.29
C ILE A 7 14.59 -8.23 8.87
N ARG A 8 15.88 -7.98 8.70
CA ARG A 8 16.60 -8.22 7.44
C ARG A 8 16.61 -9.71 7.10
N ALA A 9 16.97 -10.56 8.06
CA ALA A 9 17.07 -12.00 7.87
C ALA A 9 15.73 -12.61 7.46
N ALA A 10 14.62 -12.20 8.10
CA ALA A 10 13.27 -12.65 7.78
C ALA A 10 12.72 -12.09 6.45
N GLY A 11 13.40 -11.10 5.85
CA GLY A 11 13.00 -10.50 4.58
C GLY A 11 11.77 -9.61 4.68
N ILE A 12 11.59 -8.87 5.79
CA ILE A 12 10.41 -8.02 5.97
C ILE A 12 10.46 -6.81 5.04
N VAL A 13 9.33 -6.50 4.42
CA VAL A 13 9.10 -5.34 3.57
C VAL A 13 7.83 -4.60 3.99
N GLY A 14 7.72 -3.33 3.64
CA GLY A 14 6.52 -2.54 3.87
C GLY A 14 5.30 -3.15 3.19
N CYS A 15 4.33 -3.60 4.00
CA CYS A 15 3.11 -4.28 3.55
C CYS A 15 2.09 -3.36 2.86
N GLY A 16 2.18 -2.03 3.07
CA GLY A 16 1.19 -1.05 2.61
C GLY A 16 1.47 -0.42 1.24
N GLY A 17 2.41 -0.94 0.45
CA GLY A 17 2.78 -0.29 -0.82
C GLY A 17 3.86 -1.03 -1.61
N ALA A 18 4.85 -0.30 -2.11
CA ALA A 18 5.89 -0.81 -3.04
C ALA A 18 6.90 -1.82 -2.44
N GLY A 19 6.68 -2.30 -1.21
CA GLY A 19 7.58 -3.26 -0.58
C GLY A 19 8.96 -2.69 -0.23
N PHE A 20 9.01 -1.48 0.35
CA PHE A 20 10.29 -0.91 0.79
C PHE A 20 10.91 -1.80 1.89
N PRO A 21 12.21 -2.16 1.80
CA PRO A 21 12.84 -3.04 2.80
C PRO A 21 12.81 -2.43 4.21
N THR A 22 12.18 -3.15 5.14
CA THR A 22 11.86 -2.60 6.45
C THR A 22 13.11 -2.34 7.29
N HIS A 23 14.14 -3.19 7.18
CA HIS A 23 15.40 -3.01 7.89
C HIS A 23 16.15 -1.71 7.49
N ILE A 24 15.97 -1.23 6.25
CA ILE A 24 16.53 0.05 5.81
C ILE A 24 15.72 1.21 6.37
N LYS A 25 14.39 1.06 6.44
CA LYS A 25 13.50 2.07 7.01
C LYS A 25 13.82 2.37 8.49
N TYR A 26 14.18 1.33 9.24
CA TYR A 26 14.61 1.41 10.64
C TYR A 26 16.14 1.51 10.81
N SER A 27 16.87 1.91 9.77
CA SER A 27 18.28 2.25 9.94
C SER A 27 18.42 3.66 10.53
N GLY A 28 19.32 3.85 11.49
CA GLY A 28 19.57 5.14 12.14
C GLY A 28 18.57 5.46 13.26
N GLU A 29 18.42 6.75 13.56
CA GLU A 29 17.56 7.25 14.65
C GLU A 29 16.36 8.04 14.09
N ALA A 30 15.28 8.11 14.87
CA ALA A 30 14.11 8.93 14.55
C ALA A 30 13.40 9.34 15.85
N GLN A 31 12.97 10.61 15.93
CA GLN A 31 12.26 11.14 17.10
C GLN A 31 10.88 10.48 17.28
N TRP A 32 10.19 10.23 16.18
CA TRP A 32 8.83 9.66 16.16
C TRP A 32 8.80 8.31 15.41
N ILE A 33 8.16 7.32 16.01
CA ILE A 33 7.68 6.12 15.31
C ILE A 33 6.15 6.20 15.27
N ILE A 34 5.60 6.17 14.07
CA ILE A 34 4.16 6.24 13.82
C ILE A 34 3.73 4.92 13.17
N ILE A 35 2.96 4.13 13.91
CA ILE A 35 2.33 2.93 13.37
C ILE A 35 1.04 3.36 12.69
N ASN A 36 1.01 3.22 11.37
CA ASN A 36 -0.14 3.53 10.54
C ASN A 36 -1.13 2.36 10.60
N ALA A 37 -2.17 2.55 11.39
CA ALA A 37 -3.26 1.60 11.59
C ALA A 37 -4.61 2.20 11.15
N VAL A 38 -4.57 3.06 10.12
CA VAL A 38 -5.73 3.81 9.63
C VAL A 38 -6.57 3.01 8.63
N GLU A 39 -5.96 2.13 7.83
CA GLU A 39 -6.59 1.41 6.69
C GLU A 39 -7.47 2.36 5.84
N CYS A 40 -6.85 3.08 4.92
CA CYS A 40 -7.54 4.10 4.13
C CYS A 40 -8.26 3.57 2.90
N GLU A 41 -7.83 2.43 2.37
CA GLU A 41 -8.46 1.83 1.20
C GLU A 41 -9.86 1.31 1.56
N PRO A 42 -10.92 1.79 0.90
CA PRO A 42 -12.27 1.28 1.15
C PRO A 42 -12.34 -0.24 1.00
N LEU A 43 -13.21 -0.87 1.79
CA LEU A 43 -13.46 -2.32 1.85
C LEU A 43 -12.34 -3.18 2.46
N LEU A 44 -11.09 -2.73 2.52
CA LEU A 44 -10.03 -3.51 3.17
C LEU A 44 -10.25 -3.54 4.71
N ARG A 45 -9.95 -4.70 5.30
CA ARG A 45 -10.12 -5.00 6.74
C ARG A 45 -8.91 -5.69 7.35
N THR A 46 -7.85 -5.89 6.59
CA THR A 46 -6.66 -6.67 7.01
C THR A 46 -6.00 -6.05 8.23
N ASP A 47 -5.74 -4.74 8.19
CA ASP A 47 -5.10 -4.02 9.31
C ASP A 47 -6.00 -4.05 10.55
N ARG A 48 -7.31 -3.92 10.37
CA ARG A 48 -8.30 -4.00 11.46
C ARG A 48 -8.32 -5.38 12.10
N TYR A 49 -8.34 -6.45 11.30
CA TYR A 49 -8.25 -7.81 11.79
C TYR A 49 -6.97 -8.04 12.60
N ILE A 50 -5.82 -7.59 12.07
CA ILE A 50 -4.50 -7.69 12.73
C ILE A 50 -4.52 -6.94 14.07
N MET A 51 -5.10 -5.73 14.13
CA MET A 51 -5.23 -5.00 15.40
C MET A 51 -6.03 -5.76 16.45
N ARG A 52 -7.17 -6.38 16.08
CA ARG A 52 -8.00 -7.11 17.04
C ARG A 52 -7.34 -8.38 17.57
N HIS A 53 -6.68 -9.13 16.69
CA HIS A 53 -6.22 -10.49 17.01
C HIS A 53 -4.74 -10.57 17.41
N ASN A 54 -3.96 -9.53 17.12
CA ASN A 54 -2.51 -9.52 17.35
C ASN A 54 -2.02 -8.24 18.03
N ALA A 55 -2.89 -7.60 18.83
CA ALA A 55 -2.57 -6.36 19.55
C ALA A 55 -1.28 -6.50 20.39
N LYS A 56 -1.15 -7.57 21.18
CA LYS A 56 0.01 -7.80 22.05
C LYS A 56 1.31 -7.89 21.25
N GLU A 57 1.30 -8.60 20.13
CA GLU A 57 2.44 -8.68 19.22
C GLU A 57 2.82 -7.33 18.62
N ILE A 58 1.82 -6.53 18.22
CA ILE A 58 2.02 -5.20 17.65
C ILE A 58 2.66 -4.27 18.68
N ILE A 59 2.10 -4.21 19.90
CA ILE A 59 2.61 -3.36 20.98
C ILE A 59 4.05 -3.78 21.34
N ALA A 60 4.31 -5.07 21.55
CA ALA A 60 5.64 -5.56 21.89
C ALA A 60 6.69 -5.25 20.80
N ALA A 61 6.35 -5.46 19.53
CA ALA A 61 7.25 -5.14 18.42
C ALA A 61 7.51 -3.62 18.31
N ALA A 62 6.47 -2.81 18.49
CA ALA A 62 6.57 -1.36 18.48
C ALA A 62 7.50 -0.80 19.57
N GLU A 63 7.46 -1.36 20.77
CA GLU A 63 8.36 -0.97 21.86
C GLU A 63 9.83 -1.29 21.54
N ILE A 64 10.07 -2.48 20.97
CA ILE A 64 11.42 -2.89 20.55
C ILE A 64 11.93 -1.93 19.48
N LEU A 65 11.10 -1.58 18.50
CA LEU A 65 11.45 -0.60 17.47
C LEU A 65 11.72 0.79 18.06
N GLY A 66 10.92 1.22 19.04
CA GLY A 66 11.13 2.47 19.78
C GLY A 66 12.50 2.55 20.43
N LYS A 67 12.91 1.47 21.12
CA LYS A 67 14.22 1.36 21.77
C LYS A 67 15.36 1.36 20.76
N GLU A 68 15.23 0.60 19.67
CA GLU A 68 16.27 0.49 18.63
C GLU A 68 16.49 1.82 17.91
N MET A 69 15.43 2.60 17.65
CA MET A 69 15.51 3.90 16.98
C MET A 69 15.79 5.08 17.93
N LYS A 70 15.88 4.81 19.25
CA LYS A 70 15.92 5.83 20.31
C LYS A 70 14.79 6.87 20.18
N ALA A 71 13.59 6.40 19.84
CA ALA A 71 12.44 7.26 19.63
C ALA A 71 11.92 7.84 20.95
N GLU A 72 11.66 9.14 20.96
CA GLU A 72 11.00 9.83 22.09
C GLU A 72 9.51 9.49 22.14
N HIS A 73 8.92 9.23 20.97
CA HIS A 73 7.50 9.00 20.82
C HIS A 73 7.22 7.80 19.92
N VAL A 74 6.47 6.84 20.46
CA VAL A 74 5.89 5.72 19.70
C VAL A 74 4.38 5.86 19.74
N VAL A 75 3.77 6.02 18.56
CA VAL A 75 2.35 6.36 18.41
C VAL A 75 1.69 5.39 17.45
N ILE A 76 0.52 4.87 17.81
CA ILE A 76 -0.36 4.15 16.90
C ILE A 76 -1.45 5.09 16.44
N ALA A 77 -1.45 5.43 15.15
CA ALA A 77 -2.47 6.30 14.57
C ALA A 77 -3.56 5.45 13.92
N THR A 78 -4.80 5.62 14.38
CA THR A 78 -5.97 4.86 13.90
C THR A 78 -7.21 5.75 13.87
N LYS A 79 -8.28 5.30 13.22
CA LYS A 79 -9.53 6.07 13.15
C LYS A 79 -10.30 5.96 14.46
N ALA A 80 -10.87 7.07 14.92
CA ALA A 80 -11.64 7.12 16.16
C ALA A 80 -12.85 6.16 16.18
N GLU A 81 -13.40 5.82 15.01
CA GLU A 81 -14.52 4.90 14.85
C GLU A 81 -14.14 3.41 14.98
N TYR A 82 -12.85 3.07 15.05
CA TYR A 82 -12.37 1.68 15.18
C TYR A 82 -12.38 1.24 16.65
N GLU A 83 -13.55 1.30 17.31
CA GLU A 83 -13.68 1.11 18.75
C GLU A 83 -13.21 -0.29 19.20
N LYS A 84 -13.55 -1.35 18.44
CA LYS A 84 -13.14 -2.72 18.74
C LYS A 84 -11.60 -2.87 18.67
N GLU A 85 -10.99 -2.25 17.68
CA GLU A 85 -9.55 -2.29 17.45
C GLU A 85 -8.78 -1.44 18.47
N ILE A 86 -9.28 -0.23 18.76
CA ILE A 86 -8.72 0.65 19.80
C ILE A 86 -8.74 -0.08 21.14
N LYS A 87 -9.86 -0.70 21.51
CA LYS A 87 -9.97 -1.45 22.76
C LYS A 87 -8.94 -2.57 22.86
N ALA A 88 -8.78 -3.38 21.81
CA ALA A 88 -7.78 -4.44 21.79
C ALA A 88 -6.34 -3.91 21.96
N LEU A 89 -6.03 -2.76 21.35
CA LEU A 89 -4.74 -2.10 21.49
C LEU A 89 -4.54 -1.50 22.89
N GLU A 90 -5.57 -0.87 23.47
CA GLU A 90 -5.54 -0.33 24.84
C GLU A 90 -5.33 -1.44 25.87
N ASP A 91 -6.09 -2.53 25.77
CA ASP A 91 -5.95 -3.71 26.63
C ASP A 91 -4.51 -4.28 26.54
N ALA A 92 -3.92 -4.33 25.33
CA ALA A 92 -2.55 -4.78 25.14
C ALA A 92 -1.48 -3.81 25.67
N ILE A 93 -1.73 -2.50 25.59
CA ILE A 93 -0.86 -1.46 26.16
C ILE A 93 -0.83 -1.58 27.68
N ASP A 94 -1.99 -1.74 28.31
CA ASP A 94 -2.14 -1.87 29.76
C ASP A 94 -1.48 -3.17 30.27
N ASP A 95 -1.75 -4.29 29.60
CA ASP A 95 -1.15 -5.60 29.93
C ASP A 95 0.38 -5.58 29.90
N LEU A 96 0.96 -4.88 28.92
CA LEU A 96 2.41 -4.77 28.73
C LEU A 96 3.04 -3.59 29.48
N ARG A 97 2.22 -2.75 30.12
CA ARG A 97 2.63 -1.48 30.74
C ARG A 97 3.43 -0.60 29.79
N SER A 98 2.96 -0.53 28.55
CA SER A 98 3.63 0.19 27.48
C SER A 98 3.41 1.69 27.55
N ASN A 99 4.40 2.47 27.13
CA ASN A 99 4.28 3.93 26.99
C ASN A 99 3.75 4.38 25.62
N ILE A 100 3.35 3.42 24.77
CA ILE A 100 2.80 3.71 23.44
C ILE A 100 1.48 4.46 23.56
N ARG A 101 1.28 5.46 22.70
CA ARG A 101 0.06 6.28 22.69
C ARG A 101 -0.78 5.96 21.46
N ILE A 102 -2.10 5.96 21.62
CA ILE A 102 -3.03 5.87 20.49
C ILE A 102 -3.45 7.29 20.08
N HIS A 103 -3.21 7.64 18.82
CA HIS A 103 -3.68 8.87 18.21
C HIS A 103 -4.93 8.60 17.37
N ARG A 104 -6.06 9.14 17.82
CA ARG A 104 -7.39 8.90 17.22
C ARG A 104 -7.70 9.97 16.16
N LEU A 105 -7.77 9.56 14.90
CA LEU A 105 -8.03 10.43 13.74
C LEU A 105 -9.51 10.46 13.38
N LYS A 106 -9.94 11.56 12.74
CA LYS A 106 -11.21 11.60 12.01
C LYS A 106 -11.16 10.64 10.81
N SER A 107 -12.31 10.10 10.42
CA SER A 107 -12.40 9.20 9.25
C SER A 107 -12.42 10.00 7.95
N PHE A 108 -11.26 10.10 7.28
CA PHE A 108 -11.13 10.73 5.97
C PHE A 108 -10.09 10.04 5.08
N TYR A 109 -10.18 10.28 3.77
CA TYR A 109 -9.21 9.81 2.78
C TYR A 109 -8.40 10.98 2.19
N PRO A 110 -7.06 10.88 2.12
CA PRO A 110 -6.19 9.76 2.49
C PRO A 110 -5.51 10.04 3.84
N ALA A 111 -6.16 9.74 4.97
CA ALA A 111 -5.57 9.95 6.29
C ALA A 111 -4.31 9.10 6.55
N GLY A 112 -4.19 7.95 5.89
CA GLY A 112 -3.09 7.00 6.02
C GLY A 112 -1.95 7.21 5.03
N ASP A 113 -1.97 8.28 4.22
CA ASP A 113 -0.78 8.69 3.47
C ASP A 113 0.34 9.08 4.45
N GLU A 114 1.57 8.61 4.23
CA GLU A 114 2.65 8.76 5.21
C GLU A 114 2.93 10.23 5.59
N GLN A 115 2.89 11.15 4.63
CA GLN A 115 3.15 12.56 4.92
C GLN A 115 1.95 13.24 5.60
N ILE A 116 0.73 12.85 5.22
CA ILE A 116 -0.49 13.30 5.91
C ILE A 116 -0.46 12.84 7.37
N LEU A 117 -0.07 11.59 7.62
CA LEU A 117 -0.04 11.01 8.95
C LEU A 117 1.03 11.63 9.84
N VAL A 118 2.22 11.92 9.29
CA VAL A 118 3.25 12.69 10.00
C VAL A 118 2.70 14.03 10.46
N TYR A 119 1.98 14.74 9.59
CA TYR A 119 1.39 16.03 9.96
C TYR A 119 0.29 15.90 11.01
N GLU A 120 -0.65 14.94 10.87
CA GLU A 120 -1.72 14.76 11.87
C GLU A 120 -1.18 14.40 13.26
N VAL A 121 -0.08 13.64 13.34
CA VAL A 121 0.50 13.21 14.62
C VAL A 121 1.46 14.25 15.20
N THR A 122 2.28 14.90 14.37
CA THR A 122 3.41 15.72 14.84
C THR A 122 3.26 17.21 14.58
N GLY A 123 2.32 17.62 13.72
CA GLY A 123 2.20 18.98 13.20
C GLY A 123 3.28 19.40 12.20
N LYS A 124 4.29 18.55 11.95
CA LYS A 124 5.39 18.83 11.02
C LYS A 124 5.01 18.46 9.59
N VAL A 125 5.38 19.30 8.64
CA VAL A 125 5.19 19.06 7.21
C VAL A 125 6.43 18.36 6.64
N VAL A 126 6.22 17.27 5.91
CA VAL A 126 7.27 16.68 5.06
C VAL A 126 7.39 17.54 3.80
N GLN A 127 8.59 18.05 3.54
CA GLN A 127 8.85 18.95 2.42
C GLN A 127 8.58 18.27 1.06
N PRO A 128 8.23 19.01 -0.01
CA PRO A 128 8.01 18.46 -1.33
C PRO A 128 9.16 17.55 -1.80
N GLY A 129 8.83 16.32 -2.21
CA GLY A 129 9.82 15.31 -2.61
C GLY A 129 10.57 14.63 -1.47
N GLY A 130 10.43 15.11 -0.23
CA GLY A 130 11.05 14.55 0.96
C GLY A 130 10.35 13.30 1.50
N ILE A 131 11.02 12.66 2.47
CA ILE A 131 10.55 11.46 3.17
C ILE A 131 10.25 11.74 4.64
N PRO A 132 9.38 10.95 5.32
CA PRO A 132 9.04 11.13 6.73
C PRO A 132 10.24 11.30 7.67
N LYS A 133 11.37 10.62 7.38
CA LYS A 133 12.57 10.66 8.21
C LYS A 133 13.19 12.06 8.29
N GLU A 134 13.07 12.87 7.25
CA GLU A 134 13.53 14.27 7.22
C GLU A 134 12.71 15.16 8.17
N ALA A 135 11.45 14.78 8.43
CA ALA A 135 10.61 15.42 9.46
C ALA A 135 10.81 14.80 10.86
N GLY A 136 11.79 13.90 11.01
CA GLY A 136 12.10 13.21 12.27
C GLY A 136 11.17 12.05 12.60
N ALA A 137 10.45 11.50 11.61
CA ALA A 137 9.47 10.44 11.80
C ALA A 137 9.71 9.20 10.93
N VAL A 138 9.40 8.02 11.47
CA VAL A 138 9.27 6.78 10.69
C VAL A 138 7.83 6.30 10.76
N VAL A 139 7.18 6.20 9.60
CA VAL A 139 5.80 5.67 9.51
C VAL A 139 5.85 4.21 9.09
N SER A 140 5.12 3.30 9.73
CA SER A 140 5.03 1.90 9.30
C SER A 140 3.63 1.37 9.41
N ASN A 141 3.12 0.74 8.34
CA ASN A 141 1.82 0.08 8.36
C ASN A 141 1.77 -1.01 9.45
N VAL A 142 0.63 -1.14 10.13
CA VAL A 142 0.45 -2.09 11.24
C VAL A 142 0.71 -3.54 10.85
N GLY A 143 0.31 -3.96 9.64
CA GLY A 143 0.66 -5.28 9.11
C GLY A 143 2.16 -5.49 8.98
N THR A 144 2.93 -4.43 8.67
CA THR A 144 4.41 -4.52 8.67
C THR A 144 4.96 -4.71 10.07
N VAL A 145 4.39 -4.03 11.08
CA VAL A 145 4.80 -4.19 12.49
C VAL A 145 4.47 -5.59 13.00
N TYR A 146 3.32 -6.14 12.61
CA TYR A 146 2.98 -7.54 12.89
C TYR A 146 4.02 -8.50 12.28
N GLU A 147 4.41 -8.35 11.02
CA GLU A 147 5.46 -9.20 10.42
C GLU A 147 6.83 -9.02 11.09
N ILE A 148 7.14 -7.81 11.61
CA ILE A 148 8.33 -7.60 12.45
C ILE A 148 8.23 -8.42 13.73
N SER A 149 7.06 -8.51 14.36
CA SER A 149 6.86 -9.32 15.57
C SER A 149 7.18 -10.81 15.31
N GLU A 150 6.79 -11.33 14.14
CA GLU A 150 7.08 -12.70 13.73
C GLU A 150 8.59 -12.90 13.45
N ALA A 151 9.23 -11.92 12.80
CA ALA A 151 10.67 -11.91 12.60
C ALA A 151 11.45 -11.92 13.92
N LEU A 152 10.98 -11.19 14.94
CA LEU A 152 11.60 -11.15 16.26
C LEU A 152 11.55 -12.52 16.96
N LYS A 153 10.52 -13.32 16.68
CA LYS A 153 10.37 -14.74 17.10
C LYS A 153 11.16 -15.72 16.22
N GLY A 154 11.92 -15.23 15.23
CA GLY A 154 12.73 -16.05 14.33
C GLY A 154 11.97 -16.64 13.14
N ARG A 155 10.77 -16.14 12.83
CA ARG A 155 9.97 -16.61 11.68
C ARG A 155 10.21 -15.73 10.46
N ALA A 156 10.43 -16.35 9.31
CA ALA A 156 10.58 -15.65 8.03
C ALA A 156 9.22 -15.23 7.45
N PHE A 157 9.19 -14.15 6.66
CA PHE A 157 7.97 -13.69 5.99
C PHE A 157 7.63 -14.60 4.81
N THR A 158 6.77 -15.57 5.11
CA THR A 158 6.41 -16.69 4.22
C THR A 158 4.92 -16.72 3.88
N HIS A 159 4.10 -16.03 4.65
CA HIS A 159 2.65 -16.02 4.53
C HIS A 159 2.14 -14.59 4.54
N LYS A 160 1.06 -14.32 3.82
CA LYS A 160 0.40 -13.02 3.80
C LYS A 160 -1.04 -13.14 4.29
N LEU A 161 -1.41 -12.23 5.20
CA LEU A 161 -2.80 -11.93 5.53
C LEU A 161 -3.32 -10.83 4.62
N PHE A 162 -4.48 -11.04 4.02
CA PHE A 162 -5.15 -10.02 3.21
C PHE A 162 -6.66 -10.25 3.15
N THR A 163 -7.41 -9.18 2.89
CA THR A 163 -8.88 -9.21 2.77
C THR A 163 -9.27 -9.75 1.39
N VAL A 164 -10.27 -10.63 1.33
CA VAL A 164 -11.01 -10.95 0.10
C VAL A 164 -12.47 -10.56 0.30
N THR A 165 -12.98 -9.65 -0.53
CA THR A 165 -14.34 -9.07 -0.37
C THR A 165 -14.91 -8.60 -1.71
N GLY A 166 -16.05 -7.91 -1.71
CA GLY A 166 -16.75 -7.41 -2.89
C GLY A 166 -17.95 -8.28 -3.27
N ASP A 167 -18.12 -8.57 -4.56
CA ASP A 167 -19.25 -9.37 -5.11
C ASP A 167 -19.08 -10.88 -4.83
N VAL A 168 -19.07 -11.24 -3.55
CA VAL A 168 -18.80 -12.59 -3.02
C VAL A 168 -19.77 -12.94 -1.91
N GLU A 169 -20.10 -14.22 -1.74
CA GLU A 169 -20.99 -14.70 -0.67
C GLU A 169 -20.33 -14.61 0.71
N LYS A 170 -19.02 -14.89 0.78
CA LYS A 170 -18.27 -15.02 2.03
C LYS A 170 -17.05 -14.09 2.03
N PRO A 171 -17.20 -12.82 2.39
CA PRO A 171 -16.06 -11.93 2.57
C PRO A 171 -15.25 -12.36 3.80
N LEU A 172 -13.93 -12.52 3.67
CA LEU A 172 -13.08 -13.11 4.71
C LEU A 172 -11.62 -12.65 4.63
N ILE A 173 -10.85 -12.88 5.69
CA ILE A 173 -9.39 -12.74 5.71
C ILE A 173 -8.76 -14.04 5.23
N VAL A 174 -7.90 -13.96 4.22
CA VAL A 174 -7.12 -15.11 3.76
C VAL A 174 -5.71 -15.02 4.32
N LYS A 175 -5.25 -16.11 4.93
CA LYS A 175 -3.84 -16.39 5.20
C LYS A 175 -3.33 -17.37 4.16
N ALA A 176 -2.47 -16.90 3.25
CA ALA A 176 -1.91 -17.72 2.17
C ALA A 176 -0.38 -17.72 2.19
N PRO A 177 0.27 -18.84 1.81
CA PRO A 177 1.69 -18.84 1.46
C PRO A 177 2.00 -17.81 0.36
N LEU A 178 3.18 -17.19 0.40
CA LEU A 178 3.65 -16.38 -0.71
C LEU A 178 3.81 -17.24 -1.97
N GLY A 179 3.42 -16.71 -3.12
CA GLY A 179 3.43 -17.41 -4.40
C GLY A 179 2.20 -18.27 -4.67
N THR A 180 1.20 -18.29 -3.78
CA THR A 180 -0.09 -18.92 -4.04
C THR A 180 -0.86 -18.16 -5.11
N GLU A 181 -1.48 -18.87 -6.05
CA GLU A 181 -2.36 -18.31 -7.07
C GLU A 181 -3.51 -17.49 -6.47
N LEU A 182 -3.80 -16.31 -7.04
CA LEU A 182 -4.87 -15.45 -6.52
C LEU A 182 -6.24 -16.09 -6.65
N LEU A 183 -6.54 -16.78 -7.75
CA LEU A 183 -7.83 -17.44 -7.95
C LEU A 183 -8.11 -18.51 -6.87
N SER A 184 -7.08 -19.25 -6.42
CA SER A 184 -7.22 -20.19 -5.29
C SER A 184 -7.66 -19.49 -4.01
N CYS A 185 -7.19 -18.26 -3.77
CA CYS A 185 -7.60 -17.45 -2.62
C CYS A 185 -9.02 -16.89 -2.79
N ILE A 186 -9.36 -16.43 -4.00
CA ILE A 186 -10.67 -15.83 -4.31
C ILE A 186 -11.79 -16.87 -4.19
N LYS A 187 -11.56 -18.11 -4.64
CA LYS A 187 -12.55 -19.20 -4.57
C LYS A 187 -13.03 -19.48 -3.14
N GLU A 188 -12.21 -19.25 -2.13
CA GLU A 188 -12.62 -19.42 -0.71
C GLU A 188 -13.71 -18.44 -0.29
N SER A 189 -13.80 -17.27 -0.94
CA SER A 189 -14.85 -16.28 -0.67
C SER A 189 -16.18 -16.59 -1.37
N VAL A 190 -16.23 -17.64 -2.21
CA VAL A 190 -17.40 -18.05 -2.99
C VAL A 190 -17.97 -16.87 -3.82
N PRO A 191 -17.30 -16.48 -4.93
CA PRO A 191 -17.81 -15.45 -5.82
C PRO A 191 -19.21 -15.78 -6.33
N TYR A 192 -20.09 -14.78 -6.43
CA TYR A 192 -21.48 -15.02 -6.90
C TYR A 192 -21.58 -15.44 -8.37
N ARG A 193 -20.50 -15.30 -9.14
CA ARG A 193 -20.46 -15.55 -10.59
C ARG A 193 -19.12 -16.13 -10.98
N GLU A 194 -19.11 -16.89 -12.06
CA GLU A 194 -17.89 -17.23 -12.80
C GLU A 194 -17.50 -16.07 -13.73
N GLY A 195 -16.20 -15.94 -14.04
CA GLY A 195 -15.71 -14.89 -14.96
C GLY A 195 -15.90 -13.47 -14.43
N PHE A 196 -15.16 -13.12 -13.37
CA PHE A 196 -15.22 -11.81 -12.71
C PHE A 196 -13.98 -10.96 -12.96
N SER A 197 -14.15 -9.64 -12.89
CA SER A 197 -13.04 -8.69 -12.72
C SER A 197 -12.79 -8.47 -11.23
N PHE A 198 -11.55 -8.17 -10.86
CA PHE A 198 -11.20 -7.93 -9.45
C PHE A 198 -10.13 -6.85 -9.32
N ILE A 199 -9.95 -6.32 -8.11
CA ILE A 199 -8.88 -5.39 -7.78
C ILE A 199 -7.86 -6.09 -6.91
N THR A 200 -6.58 -6.06 -7.31
CA THR A 200 -5.47 -6.33 -6.40
C THR A 200 -5.10 -5.04 -5.68
N GLY A 201 -5.24 -5.03 -4.36
CA GLY A 201 -5.09 -3.86 -3.51
C GLY A 201 -6.43 -3.25 -3.12
N GLY A 202 -6.45 -1.95 -2.85
CA GLY A 202 -7.67 -1.22 -2.55
C GLY A 202 -8.27 -0.51 -3.77
N PRO A 203 -9.51 -0.01 -3.70
CA PRO A 203 -10.19 0.53 -4.87
C PRO A 203 -9.64 1.88 -5.34
N MET A 204 -8.84 2.58 -4.53
CA MET A 204 -8.26 3.88 -4.91
C MET A 204 -6.89 3.73 -5.57
N MET A 205 -6.03 2.85 -5.04
CA MET A 205 -4.64 2.71 -5.52
C MET A 205 -4.34 1.34 -6.15
N GLY A 206 -5.26 0.38 -6.04
CA GLY A 206 -5.13 -0.95 -6.59
C GLY A 206 -5.27 -1.00 -8.12
N LYS A 207 -5.02 -2.19 -8.67
CA LYS A 207 -5.13 -2.47 -10.10
C LYS A 207 -6.33 -3.36 -10.36
N VAL A 208 -7.19 -2.94 -11.28
CA VAL A 208 -8.22 -3.80 -11.86
C VAL A 208 -7.54 -4.87 -12.70
N ARG A 209 -8.04 -6.09 -12.59
CA ARG A 209 -7.54 -7.32 -13.22
C ARG A 209 -8.71 -8.13 -13.77
N THR A 210 -8.45 -8.92 -14.80
CA THR A 210 -9.42 -9.84 -15.41
C THR A 210 -9.37 -11.22 -14.76
N PHE A 211 -10.39 -12.04 -14.98
CA PHE A 211 -10.45 -13.41 -14.49
C PHE A 211 -9.21 -14.24 -14.89
N ASP A 212 -8.76 -14.15 -16.15
CA ASP A 212 -7.59 -14.88 -16.64
C ASP A 212 -6.29 -14.46 -15.93
N GLU A 213 -6.20 -13.20 -15.49
CA GLU A 213 -5.09 -12.75 -14.66
C GLU A 213 -5.14 -13.36 -13.25
N ALA A 214 -6.30 -13.79 -12.74
CA ALA A 214 -6.40 -14.44 -11.43
C ALA A 214 -5.65 -15.79 -11.39
N GLU A 215 -5.57 -16.49 -12.52
CA GLU A 215 -4.89 -17.79 -12.66
C GLU A 215 -3.37 -17.67 -12.72
N THR A 216 -2.86 -16.52 -13.17
CA THR A 216 -1.42 -16.31 -13.39
C THR A 216 -0.78 -15.43 -12.32
N GLN A 217 -1.56 -14.54 -11.70
CA GLN A 217 -1.07 -13.71 -10.61
C GLN A 217 -1.01 -14.51 -9.30
N VAL A 218 -0.09 -14.09 -8.44
CA VAL A 218 0.18 -14.76 -7.17
C VAL A 218 0.18 -13.79 -5.99
N VAL A 219 -0.01 -14.34 -4.79
CA VAL A 219 0.13 -13.64 -3.52
C VAL A 219 1.60 -13.24 -3.35
N THR A 220 1.83 -11.96 -3.04
CA THR A 220 3.16 -11.41 -2.76
C THR A 220 3.15 -10.71 -1.41
N LYS A 221 4.33 -10.33 -0.90
CA LYS A 221 4.46 -9.57 0.36
C LYS A 221 3.66 -8.26 0.36
N THR A 222 3.39 -7.70 -0.82
CA THR A 222 2.67 -6.44 -1.03
C THR A 222 1.20 -6.63 -1.40
N THR A 223 0.68 -7.86 -1.42
CA THR A 223 -0.76 -8.11 -1.61
C THR A 223 -1.53 -7.63 -0.38
N SER A 224 -2.21 -6.49 -0.46
CA SER A 224 -2.95 -5.90 0.66
C SER A 224 -4.42 -6.35 0.75
N GLY A 225 -5.01 -6.70 -0.39
CA GLY A 225 -6.39 -7.16 -0.49
C GLY A 225 -6.77 -7.56 -1.90
N ILE A 226 -7.90 -8.26 -2.02
CA ILE A 226 -8.56 -8.60 -3.27
C ILE A 226 -10.04 -8.20 -3.17
N ILE A 227 -10.51 -7.43 -4.13
CA ILE A 227 -11.91 -6.99 -4.19
C ILE A 227 -12.52 -7.50 -5.48
N VAL A 228 -13.40 -8.48 -5.40
CA VAL A 228 -14.17 -8.97 -6.56
C VAL A 228 -15.18 -7.89 -6.94
N LEU A 229 -15.18 -7.48 -8.21
CA LEU A 229 -16.02 -6.38 -8.68
C LEU A 229 -17.35 -6.91 -9.21
N PRO A 230 -18.46 -6.19 -8.98
CA PRO A 230 -19.69 -6.45 -9.69
C PRO A 230 -19.52 -6.15 -11.18
N VAL A 231 -20.30 -6.85 -12.01
CA VAL A 231 -20.26 -6.72 -13.48
C VAL A 231 -20.42 -5.26 -13.90
N ARG A 232 -19.53 -4.77 -14.77
CA ARG A 232 -19.57 -3.42 -15.34
C ARG A 232 -19.52 -2.32 -14.28
N SER A 233 -18.79 -2.56 -13.20
CA SER A 233 -18.56 -1.58 -12.13
C SER A 233 -17.94 -0.29 -12.70
N LYS A 234 -18.10 0.82 -11.98
CA LYS A 234 -17.48 2.10 -12.36
C LYS A 234 -15.96 1.98 -12.45
N LEU A 235 -15.35 1.25 -11.51
CA LEU A 235 -13.90 1.05 -11.41
C LEU A 235 -13.36 0.25 -12.60
N GLU A 236 -14.07 -0.79 -13.01
CA GLU A 236 -13.75 -1.60 -14.20
C GLU A 236 -13.74 -0.72 -15.46
N LYS A 237 -14.85 -0.03 -15.74
CA LYS A 237 -14.97 0.87 -16.90
C LYS A 237 -13.93 1.99 -16.91
N GLY A 238 -13.63 2.54 -15.73
CA GLY A 238 -12.62 3.58 -15.59
C GLY A 238 -11.21 3.08 -15.92
N SER A 239 -10.91 1.83 -15.59
CA SER A 239 -9.59 1.24 -15.84
C SER A 239 -9.29 1.03 -17.33
N GLU A 240 -10.32 0.69 -18.11
CA GLU A 240 -10.24 0.41 -19.56
C GLU A 240 -9.98 1.65 -20.42
N LEU A 241 -10.30 2.86 -19.92
CA LEU A 241 -10.18 4.10 -20.67
C LEU A 241 -8.74 4.35 -21.13
N LYS A 242 -8.51 4.45 -22.44
CA LYS A 242 -7.15 4.71 -22.96
C LYS A 242 -6.72 6.13 -22.69
N ILE A 243 -5.41 6.35 -22.56
CA ILE A 243 -4.85 7.70 -22.39
C ILE A 243 -5.28 8.62 -23.54
N SER A 244 -5.26 8.15 -24.79
CA SER A 244 -5.68 8.92 -25.96
C SER A 244 -7.14 9.37 -25.87
N GLU A 245 -8.04 8.49 -25.45
CA GLU A 245 -9.47 8.79 -25.24
C GLU A 245 -9.68 9.79 -24.10
N MET A 246 -8.93 9.63 -23.01
CA MET A 246 -8.96 10.54 -21.88
C MET A 246 -8.43 11.94 -22.26
N LEU A 247 -7.38 12.04 -23.10
CA LEU A 247 -6.87 13.31 -23.62
C LEU A 247 -7.88 13.98 -24.55
N LEU A 248 -8.57 13.23 -25.40
CA LEU A 248 -9.65 13.75 -26.23
C LEU A 248 -10.81 14.29 -25.37
N ARG A 249 -11.20 13.57 -24.33
CA ARG A 249 -12.19 14.04 -23.35
C ARG A 249 -11.72 15.28 -22.61
N ALA A 250 -10.44 15.37 -22.25
CA ALA A 250 -9.89 16.56 -21.61
C ALA A 250 -9.98 17.78 -22.54
N LYS A 251 -9.68 17.63 -23.84
CA LYS A 251 -9.83 18.70 -24.86
C LYS A 251 -11.28 19.16 -25.01
N SER A 252 -12.23 18.22 -25.08
CA SER A 252 -13.63 18.54 -25.41
C SER A 252 -14.49 18.91 -24.20
N SER A 253 -14.18 18.37 -23.02
CA SER A 253 -15.11 18.36 -21.89
C SER A 253 -14.57 19.03 -20.62
N CYS A 254 -13.26 19.32 -20.52
CA CYS A 254 -12.71 19.91 -19.30
C CYS A 254 -13.25 21.33 -19.07
N ILE A 255 -14.01 21.53 -17.98
CA ILE A 255 -14.56 22.84 -17.57
C ILE A 255 -13.57 23.71 -16.79
N GLN A 256 -12.32 23.27 -16.63
CA GLN A 256 -11.22 24.03 -16.02
C GLN A 256 -11.42 24.48 -14.54
N CYS A 257 -12.32 23.87 -13.77
CA CYS A 257 -12.74 24.26 -12.41
C CYS A 257 -11.75 24.08 -11.24
N SER A 258 -10.48 23.71 -11.46
CA SER A 258 -9.45 23.46 -10.43
C SER A 258 -9.74 22.47 -9.27
N PHE A 259 -10.90 21.82 -9.21
CA PHE A 259 -11.26 20.90 -8.11
C PHE A 259 -10.24 19.77 -7.86
N CYS A 260 -9.61 19.25 -8.92
CA CYS A 260 -8.57 18.23 -8.79
C CYS A 260 -7.31 18.71 -8.06
N THR A 261 -7.13 20.02 -7.91
CA THR A 261 -6.05 20.66 -7.15
C THR A 261 -6.53 21.12 -5.79
N GLU A 262 -7.69 21.74 -5.71
CA GLU A 262 -8.28 22.17 -4.44
C GLU A 262 -8.51 21.00 -3.47
N LEU A 263 -8.81 19.79 -3.98
CA LEU A 263 -8.95 18.59 -3.16
C LEU A 263 -7.67 17.73 -3.11
N CYS A 264 -6.57 18.15 -3.74
CA CYS A 264 -5.34 17.36 -3.75
C CYS A 264 -4.69 17.40 -2.35
N SER A 265 -4.48 16.22 -1.75
CA SER A 265 -3.90 16.13 -0.41
C SER A 265 -2.50 16.74 -0.32
N ARG A 266 -1.67 16.62 -1.37
CA ARG A 266 -0.34 17.25 -1.44
C ARG A 266 -0.46 18.78 -1.54
N HIS A 267 -1.34 19.28 -2.40
CA HIS A 267 -1.56 20.73 -2.54
C HIS A 267 -2.02 21.36 -1.22
N LEU A 268 -2.98 20.73 -0.53
CA LEU A 268 -3.47 21.16 0.76
C LEU A 268 -2.40 21.12 1.88
N MET A 269 -1.32 20.36 1.68
CA MET A 269 -0.14 20.33 2.57
C MET A 269 0.90 21.40 2.23
N GLY A 270 0.59 22.32 1.31
CA GLY A 270 1.52 23.37 0.87
C GLY A 270 2.45 22.95 -0.27
N HIS A 271 2.26 21.77 -0.86
CA HIS A 271 3.10 21.32 -1.95
C HIS A 271 2.68 21.95 -3.29
N PRO A 272 3.61 22.19 -4.23
CA PRO A 272 3.33 22.87 -5.51
C PRO A 272 2.62 21.98 -6.55
N LEU A 273 1.99 20.88 -6.13
CA LEU A 273 1.29 19.96 -7.04
C LEU A 273 -0.06 20.55 -7.45
N MET A 274 -0.20 20.90 -8.72
CA MET A 274 -1.43 21.45 -9.30
C MET A 274 -1.96 20.60 -10.45
N PRO A 275 -2.68 19.47 -10.18
CA PRO A 275 -3.16 18.56 -11.22
C PRO A 275 -3.98 19.25 -12.32
N HIS A 276 -4.69 20.34 -12.02
CA HIS A 276 -5.49 21.06 -13.02
C HIS A 276 -4.60 21.70 -14.10
N LYS A 277 -3.42 22.23 -13.74
CA LYS A 277 -2.47 22.80 -14.69
C LYS A 277 -1.82 21.73 -15.54
N ILE A 278 -1.39 20.62 -14.92
CA ILE A 278 -0.85 19.46 -15.63
C ILE A 278 -1.85 18.95 -16.67
N MET A 279 -3.11 18.80 -16.27
CA MET A 279 -4.18 18.36 -17.18
C MET A 279 -4.41 19.33 -18.35
N ARG A 280 -4.34 20.65 -18.12
CA ARG A 280 -4.46 21.64 -19.21
C ARG A 280 -3.29 21.53 -20.18
N LYS A 281 -2.06 21.45 -19.68
CA LYS A 281 -0.85 21.35 -20.51
C LYS A 281 -0.86 20.09 -21.37
N ILE A 282 -1.10 18.93 -20.75
CA ILE A 282 -1.10 17.65 -21.48
C ILE A 282 -2.29 17.52 -22.44
N ALA A 283 -3.42 18.17 -22.14
CA ALA A 283 -4.56 18.17 -23.05
C ALA A 283 -4.29 18.95 -24.33
N PHE A 284 -3.39 19.94 -24.35
CA PHE A 284 -3.15 20.79 -25.52
C PHE A 284 -1.73 20.69 -26.09
N CYS A 285 -0.87 19.83 -25.53
CA CYS A 285 0.46 19.59 -26.08
C CYS A 285 0.36 18.78 -27.39
N SER A 286 1.31 19.05 -28.29
CA SER A 286 1.51 18.23 -29.50
C SER A 286 2.31 16.98 -29.13
N ASP A 287 3.43 17.18 -28.44
CA ASP A 287 4.22 16.13 -27.82
C ASP A 287 4.27 16.31 -26.29
N VAL A 288 4.34 15.21 -25.55
CA VAL A 288 4.56 15.24 -24.09
C VAL A 288 5.92 15.86 -23.78
N GLU A 289 6.92 15.63 -24.64
CA GLU A 289 8.29 16.14 -24.51
C GLU A 289 8.34 17.67 -24.42
N ASP A 290 7.40 18.35 -25.09
CA ASP A 290 7.29 19.82 -25.11
C ASP A 290 7.04 20.40 -23.71
N ILE A 291 6.36 19.65 -22.85
CA ILE A 291 5.90 20.13 -21.53
C ILE A 291 6.73 19.57 -20.37
N LEU A 292 7.63 18.61 -20.60
CA LEU A 292 8.40 17.95 -19.52
C LEU A 292 9.32 18.91 -18.75
N LYS A 293 9.77 19.99 -19.40
CA LYS A 293 10.66 20.98 -18.77
C LYS A 293 9.93 21.99 -17.89
N GLU A 294 8.60 22.02 -17.95
CA GLU A 294 7.80 22.97 -17.19
C GLU A 294 7.67 22.55 -15.72
N ASP A 295 7.83 23.51 -14.80
CA ASP A 295 7.88 23.21 -13.37
C ASP A 295 6.54 22.65 -12.83
N ASP A 296 5.41 23.16 -13.32
CA ASP A 296 4.09 22.62 -12.99
C ASP A 296 3.97 21.12 -13.35
N VAL A 297 4.66 20.67 -14.42
CA VAL A 297 4.64 19.27 -14.90
C VAL A 297 5.63 18.41 -14.12
N LYS A 298 6.82 18.93 -13.82
CA LYS A 298 7.82 18.26 -12.95
C LYS A 298 7.22 17.92 -11.58
N ASN A 299 6.33 18.78 -11.07
CA ASN A 299 5.61 18.54 -9.82
C ASN A 299 4.74 17.27 -9.84
N ALA A 300 4.47 16.63 -10.99
CA ALA A 300 3.86 15.30 -11.03
C ALA A 300 4.63 14.26 -10.20
N MET A 301 5.95 14.44 -10.05
CA MET A 301 6.83 13.54 -9.28
C MET A 301 6.46 13.43 -7.80
N ILE A 302 5.88 14.47 -7.20
CA ILE A 302 5.50 14.49 -5.78
C ILE A 302 4.08 13.99 -5.52
N CYS A 303 3.32 13.62 -6.57
CA CYS A 303 1.98 13.06 -6.45
C CYS A 303 1.98 11.78 -5.59
N SER A 304 1.00 11.60 -4.70
CA SER A 304 0.84 10.33 -3.94
C SER A 304 0.07 9.25 -4.70
N GLU A 305 -0.47 9.58 -5.88
CA GLU A 305 -1.28 8.68 -6.70
C GLU A 305 -2.58 8.20 -6.01
N CYS A 306 -3.03 8.90 -4.96
CA CYS A 306 -4.22 8.57 -4.17
C CYS A 306 -5.57 8.62 -4.93
N GLY A 307 -5.61 9.14 -6.16
CA GLY A 307 -6.83 9.08 -6.99
C GLY A 307 -7.96 10.04 -6.59
N ILE A 308 -7.83 10.87 -5.55
CA ILE A 308 -8.86 11.87 -5.18
C ILE A 308 -9.26 12.73 -6.39
N CYS A 309 -8.27 13.21 -7.13
CA CYS A 309 -8.46 14.05 -8.31
C CYS A 309 -9.29 13.39 -9.42
N GLU A 310 -9.27 12.06 -9.48
CA GLU A 310 -9.88 11.22 -10.53
C GLU A 310 -11.24 10.69 -10.07
N GLU A 311 -11.27 10.00 -8.93
CA GLU A 311 -12.46 9.29 -8.48
C GLU A 311 -13.48 10.19 -7.76
N TYR A 312 -12.99 11.28 -7.15
CA TYR A 312 -13.78 12.13 -6.28
C TYR A 312 -13.89 13.59 -6.74
N ALA A 313 -12.84 14.18 -7.30
CA ALA A 313 -12.86 15.61 -7.60
C ALA A 313 -13.45 15.93 -8.97
N CYS A 314 -13.06 15.19 -10.03
CA CYS A 314 -13.39 15.59 -11.40
C CYS A 314 -14.87 15.32 -11.74
N PRO A 315 -15.67 16.37 -12.06
CA PRO A 315 -17.05 16.17 -12.50
C PRO A 315 -17.15 15.61 -13.92
N MET A 316 -16.10 15.80 -14.73
CA MET A 316 -16.05 15.39 -16.14
C MET A 316 -15.46 13.99 -16.34
N GLY A 317 -15.14 13.27 -15.26
CA GLY A 317 -14.58 11.92 -15.33
C GLY A 317 -13.22 11.86 -16.05
N LEU A 318 -12.36 12.86 -15.85
CA LEU A 318 -10.96 12.84 -16.26
C LEU A 318 -10.11 12.11 -15.22
N GLN A 319 -8.92 11.62 -15.60
CA GLN A 319 -8.06 10.80 -14.74
C GLN A 319 -6.69 11.44 -14.46
N PRO A 320 -6.60 12.52 -13.66
CA PRO A 320 -5.32 13.19 -13.40
C PRO A 320 -4.30 12.31 -12.67
N ARG A 321 -4.73 11.35 -11.83
CA ARG A 321 -3.82 10.37 -11.23
C ARG A 321 -3.15 9.55 -12.33
N LYS A 322 -3.91 8.99 -13.29
CA LYS A 322 -3.35 8.21 -14.41
C LYS A 322 -2.32 9.00 -15.22
N ILE A 323 -2.57 10.29 -15.46
CA ILE A 323 -1.60 11.19 -16.10
C ILE A 323 -0.35 11.38 -15.25
N ASN A 324 -0.49 11.72 -13.97
CA ASN A 324 0.67 11.88 -13.10
C ASN A 324 1.51 10.59 -13.01
N SER A 325 0.86 9.42 -12.97
CA SER A 325 1.53 8.12 -12.99
C SER A 325 2.25 7.82 -14.31
N MET A 326 1.77 8.34 -15.43
CA MET A 326 2.45 8.25 -16.73
C MET A 326 3.67 9.19 -16.75
N LEU A 327 3.50 10.46 -16.40
CA LEU A 327 4.59 11.43 -16.33
C LEU A 327 5.71 10.99 -15.40
N LYS A 328 5.37 10.44 -14.22
CA LYS A 328 6.35 9.83 -13.31
C LYS A 328 7.17 8.72 -13.94
N ARG A 329 6.57 7.90 -14.81
CA ARG A 329 7.28 6.83 -15.52
C ARG A 329 8.27 7.41 -16.52
N VAL A 330 7.84 8.41 -17.29
CA VAL A 330 8.69 9.15 -18.24
C VAL A 330 9.89 9.78 -17.53
N TYR A 331 9.65 10.55 -16.47
CA TYR A 331 10.73 11.16 -15.69
C TYR A 331 11.69 10.13 -15.09
N ARG A 332 11.19 9.00 -14.60
CA ARG A 332 12.06 7.92 -14.08
C ARG A 332 12.91 7.28 -15.17
N SER A 333 12.38 7.07 -16.38
CA SER A 333 13.19 6.55 -17.49
C SER A 333 14.26 7.51 -17.96
N GLU A 334 14.06 8.82 -17.78
CA GLU A 334 15.06 9.86 -18.05
C GLU A 334 16.03 10.11 -16.89
N GLY A 335 15.88 9.39 -15.77
CA GLY A 335 16.71 9.58 -14.58
C GLY A 335 16.44 10.89 -13.83
N PHE A 336 15.34 11.59 -14.13
CA PHE A 336 14.99 12.84 -13.48
C PHE A 336 14.71 12.65 -11.98
N ARG A 337 15.30 13.52 -11.16
CA ARG A 337 15.05 13.62 -9.72
C ARG A 337 14.42 14.97 -9.42
N PHE A 338 13.36 14.94 -8.62
CA PHE A 338 12.69 16.15 -8.20
C PHE A 338 13.57 16.90 -7.19
N GLU A 339 13.76 18.19 -7.42
CA GLU A 339 14.46 19.10 -6.51
C GLU A 339 13.46 20.11 -5.95
N ASN A 340 13.44 20.26 -4.64
CA ASN A 340 12.52 21.19 -3.99
C ASN A 340 13.07 22.62 -4.05
N ASN A 341 12.61 23.38 -5.03
CA ASN A 341 12.90 24.82 -5.16
C ASN A 341 11.68 25.70 -4.79
N SER A 342 10.66 25.11 -4.16
CA SER A 342 9.42 25.82 -3.85
C SER A 342 9.51 26.60 -2.55
N ALA A 343 8.89 27.78 -2.51
CA ALA A 343 8.68 28.50 -1.26
C ALA A 343 7.75 27.68 -0.35
N ASP A 344 8.04 27.66 0.96
CA ASP A 344 7.13 27.11 1.94
C ASP A 344 5.90 28.01 2.04
N THR A 345 4.76 27.51 1.58
CA THR A 345 3.47 28.23 1.60
C THR A 345 2.63 27.88 2.83
N GLY A 346 3.13 27.00 3.70
CA GLY A 346 2.39 26.45 4.82
C GLY A 346 1.25 25.51 4.39
N VAL A 347 0.59 24.92 5.39
CA VAL A 347 -0.58 24.07 5.16
C VAL A 347 -1.79 24.96 4.86
N ASP A 348 -2.55 24.62 3.80
CA ASP A 348 -3.75 25.36 3.42
C ASP A 348 -4.80 25.26 4.55
N PRO A 349 -5.27 26.38 5.13
CA PRO A 349 -6.31 26.36 6.17
C PRO A 349 -7.60 25.67 5.74
N MET A 350 -7.89 25.65 4.44
CA MET A 350 -9.07 25.00 3.87
C MET A 350 -8.99 23.48 3.91
N ARG A 351 -7.82 22.91 4.21
CA ARG A 351 -7.61 21.47 4.35
C ARG A 351 -8.61 20.82 5.28
N GLU A 352 -8.89 21.42 6.45
CA GLU A 352 -9.83 20.86 7.42
C GLU A 352 -11.25 20.71 6.86
N TYR A 353 -11.66 21.61 5.97
CA TYR A 353 -12.98 21.62 5.33
C TYR A 353 -13.03 20.80 4.05
N ARG A 354 -11.87 20.45 3.47
CA ARG A 354 -11.72 19.71 2.21
C ARG A 354 -11.35 18.23 2.41
N LYS A 355 -11.24 17.77 3.66
CA LYS A 355 -11.11 16.35 4.00
C LYS A 355 -12.29 15.55 3.44
N ILE A 356 -12.01 14.43 2.77
CA ILE A 356 -13.05 13.61 2.12
C ILE A 356 -13.49 12.50 3.08
N PRO A 357 -14.77 12.47 3.50
CA PRO A 357 -15.27 11.38 4.34
C PRO A 357 -15.17 10.04 3.63
N SER A 358 -14.60 9.02 4.28
CA SER A 358 -14.35 7.71 3.67
C SER A 358 -15.62 7.01 3.16
N ARG A 359 -16.74 7.10 3.91
CA ARG A 359 -18.04 6.56 3.47
C ARG A 359 -18.55 7.22 2.18
N ARG A 360 -18.40 8.55 2.07
CA ARG A 360 -18.82 9.29 0.88
C ARG A 360 -17.96 8.95 -0.33
N LEU A 361 -16.67 8.70 -0.11
CA LEU A 361 -15.78 8.19 -1.15
C LEU A 361 -16.25 6.81 -1.64
N ALA A 362 -16.50 5.85 -0.75
CA ALA A 362 -16.98 4.52 -1.12
C ALA A 362 -18.29 4.57 -1.93
N LYS A 363 -19.25 5.41 -1.52
CA LYS A 363 -20.46 5.67 -2.29
C LYS A 363 -20.17 6.18 -3.70
N ARG A 364 -19.25 7.14 -3.83
CA ARG A 364 -18.86 7.70 -5.14
C ARG A 364 -18.14 6.69 -6.04
N LEU A 365 -17.52 5.67 -5.47
CA LEU A 365 -16.93 4.54 -6.21
C LEU A 365 -17.97 3.49 -6.63
N GLY A 366 -19.20 3.57 -6.13
CA GLY A 366 -20.23 2.54 -6.33
C GLY A 366 -20.01 1.31 -5.45
N LEU A 367 -19.40 1.49 -4.27
CA LEU A 367 -19.06 0.42 -3.33
C LEU A 367 -19.82 0.55 -2.00
N GLU A 368 -20.91 1.32 -1.95
CA GLU A 368 -21.66 1.59 -0.72
C GLU A 368 -22.19 0.30 -0.08
N ASP A 369 -22.73 -0.61 -0.89
CA ASP A 369 -23.36 -1.86 -0.45
C ASP A 369 -22.37 -2.81 0.25
N TYR A 370 -21.08 -2.67 -0.04
CA TYR A 370 -20.02 -3.49 0.55
C TYR A 370 -19.27 -2.76 1.68
N TYR A 371 -19.53 -1.46 1.87
CA TYR A 371 -18.69 -0.61 2.73
C TYR A 371 -18.81 -0.95 4.21
N GLU A 372 -19.97 -1.39 4.66
CA GLU A 372 -20.23 -1.71 6.07
C GLU A 372 -19.99 -3.19 6.40
N THR A 373 -19.54 -3.99 5.44
CA THR A 373 -19.23 -5.40 5.65
C THR A 373 -18.19 -5.56 6.77
N GLU A 374 -18.60 -6.25 7.84
CA GLU A 374 -17.71 -6.73 8.88
C GLU A 374 -17.00 -7.99 8.37
N ILE A 375 -15.70 -8.06 8.59
CA ILE A 375 -14.87 -9.21 8.21
C ILE A 375 -14.02 -9.55 9.42
N ASP A 376 -14.30 -10.72 9.99
CA ASP A 376 -13.58 -11.28 11.14
C ASP A 376 -13.22 -12.75 10.92
N ASP A 377 -13.92 -13.44 10.01
CA ASP A 377 -13.57 -14.80 9.62
C ASP A 377 -12.21 -14.83 8.92
N ILE A 378 -11.40 -15.84 9.29
CA ILE A 378 -10.12 -16.13 8.67
C ILE A 378 -10.12 -17.54 8.10
N ILE A 379 -9.53 -17.70 6.93
CA ILE A 379 -9.17 -19.01 6.39
C ILE A 379 -7.66 -19.11 6.20
N ASN A 380 -7.09 -20.22 6.66
CA ASN A 380 -5.72 -20.59 6.31
C ASN A 380 -5.76 -21.65 5.20
N ILE A 381 -5.25 -21.29 4.03
CA ILE A 381 -5.27 -22.18 2.86
C ILE A 381 -3.99 -22.99 2.70
N ASP A 382 -3.01 -22.85 3.60
CA ASP A 382 -1.70 -23.53 3.53
C ASP A 382 -1.83 -25.01 3.11
N THR A 383 -2.64 -25.81 3.80
CA THR A 383 -2.79 -27.25 3.53
C THR A 383 -3.39 -27.58 2.16
N LYS A 384 -4.09 -26.64 1.53
CA LYS A 384 -4.70 -26.78 0.19
C LYS A 384 -3.70 -26.54 -0.94
N ILE A 385 -2.59 -25.82 -0.67
CA ILE A 385 -1.65 -25.37 -1.70
C ILE A 385 -0.57 -26.41 -1.97
N LYS A 386 -0.58 -27.01 -3.16
CA LYS A 386 0.42 -28.01 -3.58
C LYS A 386 1.67 -27.39 -4.22
N LYS A 387 1.52 -26.19 -4.77
CA LYS A 387 2.53 -25.48 -5.55
C LYS A 387 2.48 -23.99 -5.25
N VAL A 388 3.65 -23.36 -5.18
CA VAL A 388 3.80 -21.90 -5.11
C VAL A 388 4.77 -21.42 -6.18
N ILE A 389 4.50 -20.26 -6.76
CA ILE A 389 5.37 -19.56 -7.70
C ILE A 389 5.77 -18.25 -7.03
N ILE A 390 6.96 -18.18 -6.45
CA ILE A 390 7.41 -17.02 -5.67
C ILE A 390 8.16 -16.05 -6.59
N PRO A 391 7.62 -14.84 -6.89
CA PRO A 391 8.34 -13.89 -7.72
C PRO A 391 9.60 -13.38 -7.01
N LYS A 392 10.70 -13.25 -7.75
CA LYS A 392 11.98 -12.70 -7.25
C LYS A 392 11.89 -11.20 -6.95
N LYS A 393 10.91 -10.51 -7.55
CA LYS A 393 10.66 -9.08 -7.42
C LYS A 393 9.41 -8.80 -6.56
N GLN A 394 9.61 -8.63 -5.25
CA GLN A 394 8.54 -8.32 -4.28
C GLN A 394 8.87 -7.14 -3.36
N HIS A 395 9.84 -6.31 -3.77
CA HIS A 395 10.33 -5.18 -2.99
C HIS A 395 10.87 -4.07 -3.90
N ALA A 396 11.13 -2.90 -3.31
CA ALA A 396 11.90 -1.85 -3.97
C ALA A 396 13.35 -2.32 -4.26
N GLY A 397 13.97 -1.82 -5.34
CA GLY A 397 15.34 -2.19 -5.75
C GLY A 397 15.40 -3.23 -6.87
N GLU A 398 16.44 -4.05 -6.95
CA GLU A 398 16.56 -5.11 -7.98
C GLU A 398 15.90 -6.42 -7.53
N PRO A 399 15.52 -7.35 -8.42
CA PRO A 399 15.06 -8.68 -8.02
C PRO A 399 16.09 -9.42 -7.16
N ALA A 400 15.63 -10.26 -6.22
CA ALA A 400 16.51 -11.11 -5.42
C ALA A 400 17.12 -12.25 -6.27
N GLU A 401 18.36 -12.60 -6.00
CA GLU A 401 19.08 -13.70 -6.67
C GLU A 401 18.91 -14.99 -5.89
N GLU A 402 18.62 -16.08 -6.60
CA GLU A 402 18.43 -17.41 -6.04
C GLU A 402 19.70 -17.92 -5.33
N VAL A 403 19.49 -18.62 -4.22
CA VAL A 403 20.57 -19.30 -3.47
C VAL A 403 20.32 -20.80 -3.35
N VAL A 404 19.39 -21.31 -4.17
CA VAL A 404 18.96 -22.71 -4.22
C VAL A 404 19.04 -23.22 -5.65
N ALA A 405 19.07 -24.53 -5.83
CA ALA A 405 19.06 -25.19 -7.14
C ALA A 405 17.75 -25.96 -7.38
N GLU A 406 17.41 -26.18 -8.65
CA GLU A 406 16.32 -27.10 -9.02
C GLU A 406 16.59 -28.50 -8.46
N GLY A 407 15.54 -29.17 -7.97
CA GLY A 407 15.62 -30.46 -7.28
C GLY A 407 16.02 -30.38 -5.80
N GLN A 408 16.40 -29.19 -5.29
CA GLN A 408 16.73 -29.02 -3.87
C GLN A 408 15.50 -29.12 -2.98
N LYS A 409 15.59 -29.91 -1.91
CA LYS A 409 14.57 -29.95 -0.85
C LYS A 409 14.68 -28.71 0.04
N VAL A 410 13.56 -28.07 0.30
CA VAL A 410 13.45 -26.88 1.16
C VAL A 410 12.36 -27.07 2.21
N LYS A 411 12.57 -26.43 3.36
CA LYS A 411 11.57 -26.30 4.42
C LYS A 411 10.98 -24.90 4.42
N CYS A 412 9.73 -24.74 4.85
CA CYS A 412 9.13 -23.43 5.04
C CYS A 412 10.04 -22.56 5.92
N GLY A 413 10.34 -21.34 5.44
CA GLY A 413 11.31 -20.43 6.05
C GLY A 413 12.76 -20.59 5.59
N SER A 414 13.10 -21.59 4.76
CA SER A 414 14.44 -21.70 4.16
C SER A 414 14.71 -20.52 3.25
N LEU A 415 15.91 -19.96 3.30
CA LEU A 415 16.33 -18.90 2.40
C LEU A 415 16.42 -19.45 0.97
N ILE A 416 15.71 -18.82 0.02
CA ILE A 416 15.70 -19.23 -1.40
C ILE A 416 16.25 -18.14 -2.32
N ALA A 417 16.23 -16.88 -1.91
CA ALA A 417 16.87 -15.80 -2.65
C ALA A 417 17.35 -14.66 -1.73
N ASP A 418 18.46 -14.00 -2.08
CA ASP A 418 19.06 -12.87 -1.36
C ASP A 418 19.43 -11.74 -2.33
N CYS A 419 19.36 -10.50 -1.86
CA CYS A 419 19.84 -9.32 -2.60
C CYS A 419 21.29 -8.97 -2.24
N GLY A 420 21.88 -9.58 -1.21
CA GLY A 420 23.21 -9.22 -0.71
C GLY A 420 23.20 -7.96 0.16
N ALA A 421 24.32 -7.68 0.83
CA ALA A 421 24.45 -6.64 1.87
C ALA A 421 24.11 -5.23 1.38
N ASP A 422 24.62 -4.87 0.19
CA ASP A 422 24.75 -3.50 -0.28
C ASP A 422 23.64 -3.05 -1.24
N ARG A 423 22.75 -3.96 -1.65
CA ARG A 423 21.66 -3.65 -2.59
C ARG A 423 20.36 -3.39 -1.85
N LEU A 424 19.59 -2.43 -2.35
CA LEU A 424 18.21 -2.20 -1.93
C LEU A 424 17.40 -3.45 -2.27
N GLY A 425 16.92 -4.17 -1.25
CA GLY A 425 16.05 -5.32 -1.46
C GLY A 425 15.76 -6.12 -0.19
N ALA A 426 15.09 -7.25 -0.34
CA ALA A 426 14.74 -8.11 0.79
C ALA A 426 14.81 -9.60 0.42
N ARG A 427 15.28 -10.40 1.37
CA ARG A 427 15.38 -11.85 1.24
C ARG A 427 14.03 -12.51 0.96
N LEU A 428 14.06 -13.60 0.20
CA LEU A 428 12.90 -14.46 -0.04
C LEU A 428 13.13 -15.83 0.58
N HIS A 429 12.04 -16.40 1.08
CA HIS A 429 12.04 -17.68 1.77
C HIS A 429 11.02 -18.61 1.16
N ALA A 430 11.29 -19.91 1.23
CA ALA A 430 10.32 -20.94 0.86
C ALA A 430 9.06 -20.77 1.73
N SER A 431 7.90 -20.63 1.09
CA SER A 431 6.63 -20.44 1.79
C SER A 431 5.94 -21.76 2.17
N ILE A 432 6.41 -22.87 1.62
CA ILE A 432 5.97 -24.24 1.92
C ILE A 432 7.18 -25.17 2.02
N ASP A 433 6.99 -26.31 2.69
CA ASP A 433 7.89 -27.46 2.55
C ASP A 433 7.75 -28.05 1.14
N GLY A 434 8.85 -28.51 0.55
CA GLY A 434 8.80 -29.15 -0.77
C GLY A 434 10.14 -29.25 -1.47
N VAL A 435 10.08 -29.38 -2.79
CA VAL A 435 11.21 -29.41 -3.72
C VAL A 435 11.12 -28.20 -4.64
N VAL A 436 12.26 -27.53 -4.89
CA VAL A 436 12.35 -26.49 -5.91
C VAL A 436 12.17 -27.15 -7.28
N SER A 437 10.98 -27.01 -7.88
CA SER A 437 10.65 -27.69 -9.14
C SER A 437 11.19 -26.95 -10.36
N ARG A 438 11.28 -25.62 -10.28
CA ARG A 438 11.79 -24.77 -11.38
C ARG A 438 12.32 -23.44 -10.87
N ILE A 439 13.40 -22.95 -11.49
CA ILE A 439 13.91 -21.59 -11.29
C ILE A 439 13.88 -20.86 -12.63
N SER A 440 13.19 -19.71 -12.68
CA SER A 440 13.16 -18.83 -13.84
C SER A 440 13.91 -17.52 -13.56
N LYS A 441 14.06 -16.66 -14.56
CA LYS A 441 14.58 -15.31 -14.35
C LYS A 441 13.70 -14.48 -13.39
N GLU A 442 12.41 -14.76 -13.34
CA GLU A 442 11.43 -13.92 -12.63
C GLU A 442 10.91 -14.55 -11.33
N SER A 443 11.02 -15.87 -11.16
CA SER A 443 10.37 -16.61 -10.09
C SER A 443 11.10 -17.89 -9.68
N ILE A 444 10.73 -18.41 -8.52
CA ILE A 444 11.13 -19.73 -7.99
C ILE A 444 9.86 -20.54 -7.70
N GLU A 445 9.76 -21.74 -8.27
CA GLU A 445 8.62 -22.64 -8.09
C GLU A 445 8.97 -23.73 -7.05
N ILE A 446 8.05 -23.97 -6.11
CA ILE A 446 8.20 -25.00 -5.07
C ILE A 446 6.94 -25.87 -5.06
N GLU A 447 7.13 -27.19 -5.05
CA GLU A 447 6.08 -28.20 -5.03
C GLU A 447 6.27 -29.16 -3.86
N ARG A 448 5.18 -29.56 -3.19
CA ARG A 448 5.21 -30.38 -1.98
C ARG A 448 5.71 -31.81 -2.17
#